data_AF-A0A1X6WSP2-F1
#
_entry.id   AF-A0A1X6WSP2-F1
#
_cell.length_a   1.000
_cell.length_b   1.000
_cell.length_c   1.000
_cell.angle_alpha   90.00
_cell.angle_beta   90.00
_cell.angle_gamma   90.00
#
_symmetry.space_group_name_H-M   'P 1'
#
loop_
_entity.id
_entity.type
_entity.pdbx_description
1 polymer ?
#
loop_
_entity_poly.entity_id
_entity_poly.type
_entity_poly.pdbx_seq_one_letter_code
_entity_poly.pdbx_strand_id
1 'polypeptide(L)'
;MVLALLVVLSAATLLVLDPVPLAVLYAALLAGILATARIGPLRLARAQIPFLLFGIGVVLVNAFTRPGVEPWPQLPVRVTAEGLVIGSALALRTLVIGAGAVAFAHVTEPRRLMVSLIRHARLSPRYAYALLAGHRMLQDLPAQWRQLTRARIMRRPEPAPLRRGRYRLTLREQASCAFALLVGAIRASERIAFALESRALASGPRTLWRPVPVTWRDGALAVVVLGTIVAVLLGGVLCA
;
A
#
# COMPACT_ATOMS: atom_id res chain seq x y z
N MET A 1 5.78 -14.96 0.82
CA MET A 1 4.55 -15.69 0.46
C MET A 1 3.35 -14.76 0.29
N VAL A 2 2.99 -13.92 1.29
CA VAL A 2 1.84 -12.97 1.18
C VAL A 2 1.91 -12.08 -0.06
N LEU A 3 3.08 -11.53 -0.41
CA LEU A 3 3.26 -10.76 -1.65
C LEU A 3 2.90 -11.57 -2.90
N ALA A 4 3.36 -12.83 -2.98
CA ALA A 4 3.05 -13.70 -4.11
C ALA A 4 1.56 -14.02 -4.18
N LEU A 5 0.91 -14.26 -3.04
CA LEU A 5 -0.54 -14.44 -2.98
C LEU A 5 -1.31 -13.22 -3.46
N LEU A 6 -0.85 -12.02 -3.12
CA LEU A 6 -1.49 -10.78 -3.59
C LEU A 6 -1.27 -10.55 -5.09
N VAL A 7 -0.10 -10.91 -5.61
CA VAL A 7 0.16 -10.87 -7.06
C VAL A 7 -0.74 -11.88 -7.77
N VAL A 8 -0.86 -13.11 -7.25
CA VAL A 8 -1.76 -14.14 -7.81
C VAL A 8 -3.22 -13.70 -7.71
N LEU A 9 -3.66 -13.16 -6.57
CA LEU A 9 -5.00 -12.59 -6.41
C LEU A 9 -5.24 -11.46 -7.41
N SER A 10 -4.29 -10.53 -7.55
CA SER A 10 -4.38 -9.43 -8.52
C SER A 10 -4.47 -9.97 -9.95
N ALA A 11 -3.65 -10.95 -10.32
CA ALA A 11 -3.67 -11.57 -11.65
C ALA A 11 -4.97 -12.35 -11.90
N ALA A 12 -5.44 -13.11 -10.91
CA ALA A 12 -6.69 -13.86 -10.99
C ALA A 12 -7.89 -12.93 -11.14
N THR A 13 -7.91 -11.79 -10.43
CA THR A 13 -8.99 -10.82 -10.60
C THR A 13 -9.04 -10.25 -12.01
N LEU A 14 -7.96 -10.25 -12.81
CA LEU A 14 -8.00 -9.80 -14.22
C LEU A 14 -8.89 -10.70 -15.10
N LEU A 15 -8.98 -11.99 -14.78
CA LEU A 15 -9.74 -12.97 -15.55
C LEU A 15 -11.24 -12.97 -15.21
N VAL A 16 -11.64 -12.34 -14.10
CA VAL A 16 -13.05 -12.26 -13.67
C VAL A 16 -13.64 -10.94 -14.16
N LEU A 17 -14.60 -11.01 -15.10
CA LEU A 17 -15.33 -9.85 -15.60
C LEU A 17 -16.65 -9.61 -14.85
N ASP A 18 -17.19 -10.64 -14.17
CA ASP A 18 -18.47 -10.54 -13.49
C ASP A 18 -18.37 -9.86 -12.11
N PRO A 19 -19.37 -9.03 -11.75
CA PRO A 19 -19.36 -8.30 -10.48
C PRO A 19 -19.67 -9.20 -9.28
N VAL A 20 -20.49 -10.24 -9.43
CA VAL A 20 -20.92 -11.11 -8.32
C VAL A 20 -19.76 -11.92 -7.72
N PRO A 21 -18.91 -12.61 -8.51
CA PRO A 21 -17.78 -13.35 -7.95
C PRO A 21 -16.76 -12.41 -7.28
N LEU A 22 -16.61 -11.19 -7.80
CA LEU A 22 -15.76 -10.15 -7.21
C LEU A 22 -16.27 -9.66 -5.84
N ALA A 23 -17.58 -9.49 -5.68
CA ALA A 23 -18.18 -9.11 -4.41
C ALA A 23 -18.01 -10.20 -3.34
N VAL A 24 -18.19 -11.48 -3.72
CA VAL A 24 -17.95 -12.63 -2.83
C VAL A 24 -16.47 -12.68 -2.42
N LEU A 25 -15.56 -12.54 -3.37
CA LEU A 25 -14.12 -12.50 -3.10
C LEU A 25 -13.74 -11.35 -2.16
N TYR A 26 -14.33 -10.17 -2.36
CA TYR A 26 -14.13 -9.02 -1.50
C TYR A 26 -14.60 -9.28 -0.06
N ALA A 27 -15.81 -9.82 0.11
CA ALA A 27 -16.35 -10.15 1.42
C ALA A 27 -15.51 -11.21 2.15
N ALA A 28 -15.11 -12.28 1.44
CA ALA A 28 -14.25 -13.32 1.98
C ALA A 28 -12.88 -12.77 2.40
N LEU A 29 -12.30 -11.88 1.59
CA LEU A 29 -11.03 -11.21 1.91
C LEU A 29 -11.15 -10.35 3.16
N LEU A 30 -12.21 -9.54 3.28
CA LEU A 30 -12.45 -8.74 4.49
C LEU A 30 -12.59 -9.62 5.74
N ALA A 31 -13.38 -10.69 5.66
CA ALA A 31 -13.56 -11.64 6.76
C ALA A 31 -12.21 -12.26 7.17
N GLY A 32 -11.40 -12.69 6.21
CA GLY A 32 -10.06 -13.20 6.45
C GLY A 32 -9.15 -12.17 7.13
N ILE A 33 -9.13 -10.93 6.64
CA ILE A 33 -8.34 -9.84 7.23
C ILE A 33 -8.77 -9.58 8.68
N LEU A 34 -10.07 -9.52 8.96
CA LEU A 34 -10.58 -9.31 10.32
C LEU A 34 -10.17 -10.45 11.26
N ALA A 35 -10.21 -11.69 10.77
CA ALA A 35 -9.84 -12.86 11.56
C ALA A 35 -8.32 -12.94 11.84
N THR A 36 -7.47 -12.61 10.86
CA THR A 36 -6.02 -12.85 10.96
C THR A 36 -5.20 -11.61 11.32
N ALA A 37 -5.57 -10.43 10.81
CA ALA A 37 -4.71 -9.24 10.86
C ALA A 37 -4.88 -8.41 12.15
N ARG A 38 -5.83 -8.76 13.03
CA ARG A 38 -6.16 -8.00 14.26
C ARG A 38 -6.37 -6.50 14.02
N ILE A 39 -6.81 -6.13 12.82
CA ILE A 39 -7.15 -4.76 12.46
C ILE A 39 -8.57 -4.49 12.93
N GLY A 40 -8.77 -3.41 13.70
CA GLY A 40 -10.13 -3.01 14.09
C GLY A 40 -10.98 -2.69 12.86
N PRO A 41 -12.27 -3.10 12.82
CA PRO A 41 -13.12 -2.96 11.62
C PRO A 41 -13.20 -1.52 11.12
N LEU A 42 -13.25 -0.56 12.04
CA LEU A 42 -13.27 0.87 11.73
C LEU A 42 -11.97 1.36 11.09
N ARG A 43 -10.81 0.79 11.46
CA ARG A 43 -9.53 1.14 10.83
C ARG A 43 -9.45 0.61 9.41
N LEU A 44 -9.94 -0.61 9.18
CA LEU A 44 -10.00 -1.19 7.83
C LEU A 44 -10.97 -0.40 6.93
N ALA A 45 -12.16 -0.07 7.42
CA ALA A 45 -13.12 0.75 6.69
C ALA A 45 -12.56 2.13 6.32
N ARG A 46 -11.87 2.80 7.26
CA ARG A 46 -11.21 4.09 6.98
C ARG A 46 -10.08 3.98 5.96
N ALA A 47 -9.31 2.90 5.98
CA ALA A 47 -8.26 2.66 5.01
C ALA A 47 -8.80 2.40 3.59
N GLN A 48 -10.05 1.93 3.48
CA GLN A 48 -10.74 1.70 2.21
C GLN A 48 -11.37 2.95 1.60
N ILE A 49 -11.52 4.06 2.35
CA ILE A 49 -12.13 5.31 1.85
C ILE A 49 -11.56 5.79 0.50
N PRO A 50 -10.23 5.90 0.30
CA PRO A 50 -9.70 6.35 -0.99
C PRO A 50 -10.03 5.39 -2.15
N PHE A 51 -10.09 4.08 -1.89
CA PHE A 51 -10.45 3.08 -2.89
C PHE A 51 -11.94 3.10 -3.20
N LEU A 52 -12.80 3.33 -2.21
CA LEU A 52 -14.23 3.53 -2.40
C LEU A 52 -14.50 4.78 -3.24
N LEU A 53 -13.82 5.89 -2.92
CA LEU A 53 -13.95 7.14 -3.68
C LEU A 53 -13.52 6.94 -5.15
N PHE A 54 -12.41 6.25 -5.37
CA PHE A 54 -11.96 5.87 -6.71
C PHE A 54 -12.97 4.96 -7.42
N GLY A 55 -13.47 3.94 -6.73
CA GLY A 55 -14.47 3.00 -7.26
C GLY A 55 -15.74 3.70 -7.71
N ILE A 56 -16.28 4.61 -6.91
CA ILE A 56 -17.46 5.42 -7.27
C ILE A 56 -17.19 6.22 -8.55
N GLY A 57 -16.02 6.85 -8.65
CA GLY A 57 -15.62 7.56 -9.88
C GLY A 57 -15.59 6.65 -11.10
N VAL A 58 -15.04 5.44 -10.96
CA VAL A 58 -14.99 4.44 -12.04
C VAL A 58 -16.40 3.99 -12.45
N VAL A 59 -17.31 3.74 -11.49
CA VAL A 59 -18.70 3.39 -11.82
C VAL A 59 -19.38 4.51 -12.58
N LEU A 60 -19.27 5.75 -12.11
CA LEU A 60 -19.90 6.91 -12.76
C LEU A 60 -19.39 7.10 -14.19
N VAL A 61 -18.07 7.09 -14.39
CA VAL A 61 -17.49 7.25 -15.74
C VAL A 61 -17.96 6.12 -16.68
N ASN A 62 -17.96 4.87 -16.22
CA ASN A 62 -18.40 3.75 -17.06
C ASN A 62 -19.90 3.78 -17.35
N ALA A 63 -20.72 4.21 -16.39
CA ALA A 63 -22.15 4.35 -16.55
C ALA A 63 -22.53 5.40 -17.61
N PHE A 64 -21.74 6.48 -17.73
CA PHE A 64 -22.00 7.58 -18.68
C PHE A 64 -21.32 7.43 -20.04
N THR A 65 -20.15 6.79 -20.10
CA THR A 65 -19.36 6.73 -21.35
C THR A 65 -19.63 5.48 -22.18
N ARG A 66 -20.09 4.38 -21.57
CA ARG A 66 -20.18 3.10 -22.28
C ARG A 66 -21.48 2.99 -23.09
N PRO A 67 -21.42 2.71 -24.40
CA PRO A 67 -22.62 2.44 -25.20
C PRO A 67 -23.22 1.10 -24.78
N GLY A 68 -24.55 1.01 -24.73
CA GLY A 68 -25.28 -0.18 -24.29
C GLY A 68 -26.79 0.10 -24.13
N VAL A 69 -27.53 -0.87 -23.63
CA VAL A 69 -28.98 -0.72 -23.40
C VAL A 69 -29.24 0.34 -22.31
N GLU A 70 -30.12 1.30 -22.61
CA GLU A 70 -30.58 2.35 -21.69
C GLU A 70 -31.88 1.90 -21.01
N PRO A 71 -31.82 1.39 -19.76
CA PRO A 71 -33.03 0.97 -19.03
C PRO A 71 -33.94 2.15 -18.65
N TRP A 72 -33.42 3.38 -18.59
CA TRP A 72 -34.17 4.59 -18.26
C TRP A 72 -33.97 5.70 -19.31
N PRO A 73 -34.65 5.63 -20.46
CA PRO A 73 -34.56 6.66 -21.50
C PRO A 73 -35.18 8.01 -21.10
N GLN A 74 -35.82 8.10 -19.93
CA GLN A 74 -36.49 9.30 -19.42
C GLN A 74 -35.56 10.22 -18.60
N LEU A 75 -34.34 9.80 -18.30
CA LEU A 75 -33.37 10.65 -17.58
C LEU A 75 -32.66 11.60 -18.56
N PRO A 76 -32.35 12.84 -18.15
CA PRO A 76 -31.54 13.77 -18.95
C PRO A 76 -30.08 13.31 -19.13
N VAL A 77 -29.71 12.17 -18.54
CA VAL A 77 -28.36 11.62 -18.58
C VAL A 77 -28.43 10.14 -18.99
N ARG A 78 -27.67 9.77 -20.02
CA ARG A 78 -27.60 8.40 -20.55
C ARG A 78 -26.89 7.50 -19.54
N VAL A 79 -27.62 6.55 -18.95
CA VAL A 79 -27.07 5.53 -18.05
C VAL A 79 -27.29 4.18 -18.71
N THR A 80 -26.20 3.46 -18.99
CA THR A 80 -26.28 2.14 -19.62
C THR A 80 -26.17 1.01 -18.59
N ALA A 81 -26.98 -0.04 -18.76
CA ALA A 81 -26.94 -1.20 -17.87
C ALA A 81 -25.58 -1.91 -17.92
N GLU A 82 -25.00 -2.04 -19.11
CA GLU A 82 -23.67 -2.61 -19.33
C GLU A 82 -22.55 -1.77 -18.70
N GLY A 83 -22.68 -0.43 -18.77
CA GLY A 83 -21.77 0.49 -18.11
C GLY A 83 -21.80 0.35 -16.58
N LEU A 84 -22.98 0.13 -16.01
CA LEU A 84 -23.14 -0.10 -14.57
C LEU A 84 -22.55 -1.45 -14.14
N VAL A 85 -22.79 -2.52 -14.90
CA VAL A 85 -22.24 -3.86 -14.62
C VAL A 85 -20.71 -3.83 -14.65
N ILE A 86 -20.12 -3.33 -15.73
CA ILE A 86 -18.66 -3.30 -15.89
C ILE A 86 -18.01 -2.29 -14.95
N GLY A 87 -18.64 -1.13 -14.77
CA GLY A 87 -18.21 -0.13 -13.79
C GLY A 87 -18.16 -0.73 -12.38
N SER A 88 -19.20 -1.47 -11.99
CA SER A 88 -19.26 -2.13 -10.68
C SER A 88 -18.21 -3.22 -10.52
N ALA A 89 -17.94 -4.02 -11.56
CA ALA A 89 -16.87 -5.02 -11.55
C ALA A 89 -15.49 -4.35 -11.39
N LEU A 90 -15.22 -3.27 -12.12
CA LEU A 90 -13.97 -2.52 -11.99
C LEU A 90 -13.82 -1.88 -10.60
N ALA A 91 -14.89 -1.32 -10.03
CA ALA A 91 -14.91 -0.75 -8.68
C ALA A 91 -14.69 -1.82 -7.60
N LEU A 92 -15.30 -2.99 -7.75
CA LEU A 92 -15.05 -4.11 -6.84
C LEU A 92 -13.61 -4.62 -6.96
N ARG A 93 -13.03 -4.64 -8.17
CA ARG A 93 -11.65 -5.06 -8.39
C ARG A 93 -10.68 -4.16 -7.62
N THR A 94 -10.89 -2.84 -7.70
CA THR A 94 -10.04 -1.87 -7.01
C THR A 94 -10.18 -1.98 -5.49
N LEU A 95 -11.38 -2.30 -4.98
CA LEU A 95 -11.61 -2.55 -3.56
C LEU A 95 -10.93 -3.82 -3.06
N VAL A 96 -10.94 -4.91 -3.83
CA VAL A 96 -10.23 -6.16 -3.51
C VAL A 96 -8.73 -5.91 -3.44
N ILE A 97 -8.16 -5.27 -4.46
CA ILE A 97 -6.73 -4.95 -4.51
C ILE A 97 -6.35 -3.99 -3.37
N GLY A 98 -7.18 -2.98 -3.10
CA GLY A 98 -7.01 -2.03 -2.01
C GLY A 98 -6.99 -2.69 -0.64
N ALA A 99 -7.98 -3.55 -0.34
CA ALA A 99 -8.03 -4.30 0.91
C ALA A 99 -6.79 -5.19 1.10
N GLY A 100 -6.38 -5.89 0.03
CA GLY A 100 -5.17 -6.72 0.05
C GLY A 100 -3.90 -5.91 0.31
N ALA A 101 -3.76 -4.74 -0.33
CA ALA A 101 -2.64 -3.83 -0.13
C ALA A 101 -2.58 -3.28 1.30
N VAL A 102 -3.73 -2.89 1.88
CA VAL A 102 -3.83 -2.44 3.27
C VAL A 102 -3.43 -3.54 4.24
N ALA A 103 -3.94 -4.76 4.04
CA ALA A 103 -3.59 -5.91 4.87
C ALA A 103 -2.09 -6.23 4.79
N PHE A 104 -1.52 -6.19 3.59
CA PHE A 104 -0.09 -6.39 3.36
C PHE A 104 0.77 -5.38 4.10
N ALA A 105 0.44 -4.10 3.95
CA ALA A 105 1.16 -3.00 4.59
C ALA A 105 1.06 -3.07 6.11
N HIS A 106 -0.04 -3.61 6.65
CA HIS A 106 -0.22 -3.74 8.10
C HIS A 106 0.55 -4.93 8.70
N VAL A 107 0.50 -6.09 8.04
CA VAL A 107 1.04 -7.35 8.59
C VAL A 107 2.53 -7.51 8.28
N THR A 108 3.04 -6.89 7.21
CA THR A 108 4.40 -7.14 6.70
C THR A 108 5.40 -6.10 7.19
N GLU A 109 6.34 -6.51 8.03
CA GLU A 109 7.51 -5.68 8.36
C GLU A 109 8.42 -5.48 7.13
N PRO A 110 8.84 -4.24 6.78
CA PRO A 110 9.68 -3.96 5.61
C PRO A 110 10.97 -4.77 5.57
N ARG A 111 11.60 -4.98 6.74
CA ARG A 111 12.78 -5.83 6.87
C ARG A 111 12.52 -7.28 6.46
N ARG A 112 11.40 -7.86 6.90
CA ARG A 112 11.04 -9.25 6.57
C ARG A 112 10.74 -9.39 5.08
N LEU A 113 10.10 -8.39 4.48
CA LEU A 113 9.87 -8.35 3.04
C LEU A 113 11.19 -8.40 2.27
N MET A 114 12.14 -7.53 2.61
CA MET A 114 13.44 -7.48 1.93
C MET A 114 14.22 -8.79 2.06
N VAL A 115 14.27 -9.38 3.26
CA VAL A 115 14.91 -10.68 3.48
C VAL A 115 14.23 -11.79 2.66
N SER A 116 12.89 -11.76 2.58
CA SER A 116 12.15 -12.70 1.75
C SER A 116 12.46 -12.54 0.26
N LEU A 117 12.66 -11.31 -0.24
CA LEU A 117 13.03 -11.06 -1.64
C LEU A 117 14.45 -11.54 -1.95
N ILE A 118 15.42 -11.32 -1.07
CA ILE A 118 16.78 -11.85 -1.23
C ILE A 118 16.74 -13.37 -1.35
N ARG A 119 15.97 -14.03 -0.48
CA ARG A 119 15.91 -15.50 -0.41
C ARG A 119 15.13 -16.13 -1.56
N HIS A 120 13.91 -15.65 -1.82
CA HIS A 120 12.97 -16.34 -2.72
C HIS A 120 12.97 -15.75 -4.13
N ALA A 121 13.18 -14.44 -4.27
CA ALA A 121 13.24 -13.77 -5.57
C ALA A 121 14.69 -13.56 -6.05
N ARG A 122 15.68 -14.10 -5.33
CA ARG A 122 17.13 -13.95 -5.59
C ARG A 122 17.56 -12.49 -5.80
N LEU A 123 16.90 -11.55 -5.12
CA LEU A 123 17.25 -10.13 -5.20
C LEU A 123 18.67 -9.93 -4.67
N SER A 124 19.49 -9.18 -5.42
CA SER A 124 20.85 -8.87 -4.97
C SER A 124 20.82 -8.14 -3.61
N PRO A 125 21.61 -8.60 -2.61
CA PRO A 125 21.68 -7.96 -1.30
C PRO A 125 21.98 -6.47 -1.37
N ARG A 126 22.75 -6.03 -2.37
CA ARG A 126 23.09 -4.61 -2.57
C ARG A 126 21.85 -3.72 -2.62
N TYR A 127 20.84 -4.11 -3.40
CA TYR A 127 19.60 -3.33 -3.53
C TYR A 127 18.74 -3.43 -2.26
N ALA A 128 18.62 -4.62 -1.69
CA ALA A 128 17.81 -4.83 -0.50
C ALA A 128 18.33 -4.02 0.72
N TYR A 129 19.64 -4.02 0.96
CA TYR A 129 20.24 -3.26 2.05
C TYR A 129 20.22 -1.75 1.80
N ALA A 130 20.40 -1.31 0.55
CA ALA A 130 20.23 0.10 0.19
C ALA A 130 18.78 0.59 0.45
N LEU A 131 17.78 -0.22 0.07
CA LEU A 131 16.37 0.12 0.31
C LEU A 131 16.02 0.13 1.79
N LEU A 132 16.55 -0.81 2.58
CA LEU A 132 16.37 -0.82 4.04
C LEU A 132 17.00 0.39 4.71
N ALA A 133 18.18 0.80 4.26
CA ALA A 133 18.84 1.99 4.78
C ALA A 133 18.03 3.25 4.45
N GLY A 134 17.58 3.39 3.21
CA GLY A 134 16.70 4.49 2.80
C GLY A 134 15.37 4.51 3.58
N HIS A 135 14.75 3.35 3.79
CA HIS A 135 13.53 3.25 4.59
C HIS A 135 13.75 3.72 6.04
N ARG A 136 14.86 3.34 6.67
CA ARG A 136 15.19 3.80 8.02
C ARG A 136 15.42 5.32 8.05
N MET A 137 16.15 5.87 7.09
CA MET A 137 16.33 7.33 6.98
C MET A 137 15.00 8.06 6.86
N LEU A 138 14.08 7.53 6.05
CA LEU A 138 12.72 8.06 5.88
C LEU A 138 11.94 8.04 7.21
N GLN A 139 12.05 6.96 7.98
CA GLN A 139 11.42 6.85 9.31
C GLN A 139 11.99 7.86 10.33
N ASP A 140 13.26 8.26 10.17
CA ASP A 140 13.91 9.23 11.05
C ASP A 140 13.57 10.70 10.69
N LEU A 141 13.10 10.98 9.46
CA LEU A 141 12.80 12.35 9.00
C LEU A 141 11.82 13.13 9.90
N PRO A 142 10.70 12.56 10.39
CA PRO A 142 9.78 13.31 11.25
C PRO A 142 10.43 13.76 12.56
N ALA A 143 11.35 12.96 13.12
CA ALA A 143 12.08 13.33 14.33
C ALA A 143 13.06 14.48 14.05
N GLN A 144 13.81 14.40 12.94
CA GLN A 144 14.72 15.45 12.49
C GLN A 144 13.96 16.76 12.21
N TRP A 145 12.83 16.67 11.51
CA TRP A 145 11.96 17.83 11.25
C TRP A 145 11.52 18.53 12.53
N ARG A 146 11.08 17.76 13.55
CA ARG A 146 10.71 18.31 14.86
C ARG A 146 11.89 18.99 15.56
N GLN A 147 13.10 18.41 15.48
CA GLN A 147 14.31 18.99 16.05
C GLN A 147 14.67 20.32 15.37
N LEU A 148 14.71 20.35 14.03
CA LEU A 148 14.98 21.58 13.26
C LEU A 148 13.95 22.67 13.55
N THR A 149 12.67 22.30 13.58
CA THR A 149 11.57 23.23 13.88
C THR A 149 11.73 23.85 15.27
N ARG A 150 12.00 23.03 16.30
CA ARG A 150 12.23 23.51 17.67
C ARG A 150 13.47 24.41 17.76
N ALA A 151 14.58 24.01 17.15
CA ALA A 151 15.80 24.80 17.13
C ALA A 151 15.60 26.16 16.43
N ARG A 152 14.81 26.20 15.34
CA ARG A 152 14.47 27.45 14.66
C ARG A 152 13.62 28.36 15.54
N ILE A 153 12.61 27.83 16.22
CA ILE A 153 11.74 28.60 17.12
C ILE A 153 12.58 29.25 18.24
N MET A 154 13.53 28.51 18.83
CA MET A 154 14.41 29.04 19.89
C MET A 154 15.34 30.17 19.44
N ARG A 155 15.63 30.29 18.14
CA ARG A 155 16.50 31.35 17.59
C ARG A 155 15.77 32.64 17.25
N ARG A 156 14.45 32.73 17.48
CA ARG A 156 13.70 33.94 17.17
C ARG A 156 14.03 35.06 18.19
N PRO A 157 14.30 36.29 17.73
CA PRO A 157 14.64 37.42 18.61
C PRO A 157 13.50 37.82 19.55
N GLU A 158 12.25 37.69 19.10
CA GLU A 158 11.05 37.87 19.92
C GLU A 158 10.14 36.64 19.78
N PRO A 159 9.77 35.97 20.88
CA PRO A 159 8.69 34.99 20.86
C PRO A 159 7.36 35.75 20.71
N ALA A 160 7.04 36.19 19.49
CA ALA A 160 5.77 36.85 19.20
C ALA A 160 4.60 35.99 19.75
N PRO A 161 3.80 36.50 20.69
CA PRO A 161 2.73 35.72 21.31
C PRO A 161 1.59 35.56 20.30
N LEU A 162 1.58 34.46 19.56
CA LEU A 162 0.39 34.06 18.82
C LEU A 162 -0.62 33.49 19.82
N ARG A 163 -1.67 34.29 20.03
CA ARG A 163 -2.98 33.94 20.57
C ARG A 163 -3.27 32.44 20.35
N ARG A 164 -3.19 31.63 21.44
CA ARG A 164 -3.36 30.15 21.53
C ARG A 164 -2.11 29.26 21.70
N GLY A 165 -0.93 29.79 22.01
CA GLY A 165 0.17 28.98 22.56
C GLY A 165 0.80 27.94 21.62
N ARG A 166 0.64 28.10 20.29
CA ARG A 166 1.34 27.29 19.28
C ARG A 166 2.18 28.19 18.36
N TYR A 167 3.50 28.09 18.49
CA TYR A 167 4.43 28.73 17.56
C TYR A 167 4.32 28.06 16.18
N ARG A 168 3.92 28.83 15.15
CA ARG A 168 3.93 28.38 13.76
C ARG A 168 5.11 29.02 13.02
N LEU A 169 5.80 28.21 12.22
CA LEU A 169 6.84 28.68 11.31
C LEU A 169 6.20 29.42 10.12
N THR A 170 6.82 30.51 9.70
CA THR A 170 6.53 31.17 8.41
C THR A 170 6.95 30.25 7.25
N LEU A 171 6.40 30.49 6.05
CA LEU A 171 6.75 29.71 4.85
C LEU A 171 8.26 29.69 4.58
N ARG A 172 8.94 30.84 4.74
CA ARG A 172 10.39 30.95 4.54
C ARG A 172 11.18 30.12 5.55
N GLU A 173 10.76 30.08 6.80
CA GLU A 173 11.41 29.26 7.83
C GLU A 173 11.16 27.76 7.62
N GLN A 174 9.96 27.38 7.17
CA GLN A 174 9.65 26.00 6.79
C GLN A 174 10.53 25.55 5.63
N ALA A 175 10.66 26.39 4.59
CA ALA A 175 11.55 26.12 3.45
C ALA A 175 13.02 25.99 3.90
N SER A 176 13.48 26.85 4.80
CA SER A 176 14.85 26.75 5.32
C SER A 176 15.06 25.49 6.18
N CYS A 177 14.07 25.06 6.96
CA CYS A 177 14.13 23.79 7.69
C CYS A 177 14.09 22.59 6.73
N ALA A 178 13.30 22.65 5.67
CA ALA A 178 13.25 21.61 4.64
C ALA A 178 14.59 21.49 3.90
N PHE A 179 15.21 22.61 3.54
CA PHE A 179 16.54 22.64 2.93
C PHE A 179 17.60 22.04 3.87
N ALA A 180 17.60 22.42 5.15
CA ALA A 180 18.53 21.86 6.12
C ALA A 180 18.32 20.35 6.34
N LEU A 181 17.06 19.88 6.33
CA LEU A 181 16.73 18.45 6.38
C LEU A 181 17.22 17.71 5.12
N LEU A 182 17.06 18.30 3.93
CA LEU A 182 17.58 17.75 2.68
C LEU A 182 19.11 17.59 2.71
N VAL A 183 19.83 18.65 3.11
CA VAL A 183 21.30 18.59 3.25
C VAL A 183 21.71 17.53 4.28
N GLY A 184 20.98 17.45 5.40
CA GLY A 184 21.18 16.41 6.42
C GLY A 184 21.00 15.00 5.86
N ALA A 185 19.98 14.79 5.03
CA ALA A 185 19.70 13.52 4.37
C ALA A 185 20.79 13.14 3.36
N ILE A 186 21.29 14.09 2.55
CA ILE A 186 22.40 13.86 1.60
C ILE A 186 23.67 13.44 2.33
N ARG A 187 24.06 14.18 3.38
CA ARG A 187 25.24 13.81 4.17
C ARG A 187 25.07 12.45 4.86
N ALA A 188 23.85 12.11 5.27
CA ALA A 188 23.55 10.82 5.87
C ALA A 188 23.61 9.67 4.86
N SER A 189 23.14 9.87 3.62
CA SER A 189 23.23 8.85 2.57
C SER A 189 24.68 8.58 2.17
N GLU A 190 25.52 9.61 2.07
CA GLU A 190 26.97 9.46 1.83
C GLU A 190 27.65 8.62 2.92
N ARG A 191 27.39 8.93 4.21
CA ARG A 191 27.94 8.15 5.33
C ARG A 191 27.47 6.69 5.30
N ILE A 192 26.20 6.45 4.96
CA ILE A 192 25.66 5.10 4.84
C ILE A 192 26.30 4.38 3.66
N ALA A 193 26.45 5.03 2.50
CA ALA A 193 27.08 4.44 1.33
C ALA A 193 28.52 4.01 1.64
N PHE A 194 29.31 4.90 2.24
CA PHE A 194 30.68 4.60 2.67
C PHE A 194 30.72 3.46 3.71
N ALA A 195 29.78 3.43 4.65
CA ALA A 195 29.67 2.34 5.63
C ALA A 195 29.30 0.99 4.99
N LEU A 196 28.47 0.99 3.94
CA LEU A 196 28.11 -0.23 3.20
C LEU A 196 29.29 -0.71 2.32
N GLU A 197 30.00 0.21 1.69
CA GLU A 197 31.16 -0.07 0.84
C GLU A 197 32.36 -0.59 1.65
N SER A 198 32.68 0.04 2.78
CA SER A 198 33.73 -0.43 3.71
C SER A 198 33.43 -1.80 4.31
N ARG A 199 32.15 -2.17 4.46
CA ARG A 199 31.72 -3.52 4.83
C ARG A 199 31.71 -4.49 3.64
N ALA A 200 32.23 -4.04 2.49
CA ALA A 200 32.31 -4.76 1.24
C ALA A 200 30.96 -5.35 0.82
N LEU A 201 29.86 -4.58 0.93
CA LEU A 201 28.51 -5.05 0.63
C LEU A 201 28.38 -5.69 -0.75
N ALA A 202 29.14 -5.18 -1.73
CA ALA A 202 29.17 -5.68 -3.10
C ALA A 202 30.08 -6.91 -3.32
N SER A 203 30.83 -7.35 -2.31
CA SER A 203 31.76 -8.48 -2.43
C SER A 203 31.10 -9.81 -2.04
N GLY A 204 31.09 -10.75 -2.99
CA GLY A 204 30.91 -12.18 -2.77
C GLY A 204 29.54 -12.67 -2.23
N PRO A 205 29.41 -13.99 -2.03
CA PRO A 205 28.22 -14.62 -1.47
C PRO A 205 28.04 -14.24 0.02
N ARG A 206 26.81 -13.91 0.40
CA ARG A 206 26.44 -13.42 1.74
C ARG A 206 25.58 -14.43 2.50
N THR A 207 25.83 -14.55 3.80
CA THR A 207 24.98 -15.30 4.73
C THR A 207 23.90 -14.39 5.34
N LEU A 208 22.73 -14.94 5.65
CA LEU A 208 21.59 -14.21 6.22
C LEU A 208 21.45 -14.51 7.72
N TRP A 209 21.71 -13.53 8.58
CA TRP A 209 21.67 -13.67 10.05
C TRP A 209 20.29 -14.07 10.61
N ARG A 210 19.20 -13.63 9.99
CA ARG A 210 17.83 -13.97 10.41
C ARG A 210 17.00 -14.39 9.21
N PRO A 211 17.04 -15.69 8.85
CA PRO A 211 16.12 -16.31 7.91
C PRO A 211 14.67 -15.95 8.20
N VAL A 212 13.87 -15.76 7.15
CA VAL A 212 12.41 -15.84 7.26
C VAL A 212 12.03 -17.27 6.81
N PRO A 213 11.77 -18.21 7.73
CA PRO A 213 11.28 -19.53 7.36
C PRO A 213 9.83 -19.42 6.85
N VAL A 214 9.46 -20.28 5.92
CA VAL A 214 8.07 -20.46 5.53
C VAL A 214 7.43 -21.36 6.58
N THR A 215 6.38 -20.86 7.23
CA THR A 215 5.68 -21.57 8.30
C THR A 215 4.45 -22.29 7.76
N TRP A 216 3.96 -23.31 8.46
CA TRP A 216 2.71 -24.00 8.10
C TRP A 216 1.51 -23.04 8.01
N ARG A 217 1.49 -21.98 8.82
CA ARG A 217 0.48 -20.91 8.78
C ARG A 217 0.48 -20.17 7.45
N ASP A 218 1.66 -19.99 6.87
CA ASP A 218 1.78 -19.43 5.53
C ASP A 218 1.16 -20.42 4.52
N GLY A 219 1.50 -21.70 4.59
CA GLY A 219 0.86 -22.74 3.74
C GLY A 219 -0.67 -22.77 3.83
N ALA A 220 -1.22 -22.72 5.05
CA ALA A 220 -2.66 -22.67 5.28
C ALA A 220 -3.31 -21.41 4.67
N LEU A 221 -2.69 -20.24 4.82
CA LEU A 221 -3.15 -19.01 4.19
C LEU A 221 -3.14 -19.13 2.66
N ALA A 222 -2.10 -19.75 2.08
CA ALA A 222 -2.03 -19.96 0.64
C ALA A 222 -3.16 -20.84 0.13
N VAL A 223 -3.43 -21.96 0.81
CA VAL A 223 -4.51 -22.89 0.44
C VAL A 223 -5.86 -22.21 0.54
N VAL A 224 -6.13 -21.44 1.60
CA VAL A 224 -7.39 -20.71 1.74
C VAL A 224 -7.56 -19.69 0.62
N VAL A 225 -6.53 -18.88 0.34
CA VAL A 225 -6.61 -17.85 -0.71
C VAL A 225 -6.77 -18.49 -2.10
N LEU A 226 -5.96 -19.49 -2.46
CA LEU A 226 -6.11 -20.19 -3.74
C LEU A 226 -7.47 -20.89 -3.83
N GLY A 227 -7.91 -21.54 -2.76
CA GLY A 227 -9.21 -22.20 -2.68
C GLY A 227 -10.35 -21.22 -2.91
N THR A 228 -10.31 -20.04 -2.28
CA THR A 228 -11.32 -18.99 -2.53
C THR A 228 -11.27 -18.48 -3.97
N ILE A 229 -10.08 -18.29 -4.55
CA ILE A 229 -9.94 -17.87 -5.96
C ILE A 229 -10.55 -18.93 -6.89
N VAL A 230 -10.22 -20.21 -6.70
CA VAL A 230 -10.73 -21.32 -7.51
C VAL A 230 -12.24 -21.47 -7.35
N ALA A 231 -12.77 -21.38 -6.12
CA ALA A 231 -14.21 -21.45 -5.87
C ALA A 231 -14.97 -20.31 -6.55
N VAL A 232 -14.41 -19.10 -6.53
CA VAL A 232 -14.97 -17.91 -7.20
C VAL A 232 -14.90 -18.05 -8.72
N LEU A 233 -13.80 -18.58 -9.27
CA LEU A 233 -13.67 -18.82 -10.71
C LEU A 233 -14.65 -19.91 -11.18
N LEU A 234 -14.76 -21.03 -10.46
CA LEU A 234 -15.70 -22.09 -10.79
C LEU A 234 -17.15 -21.62 -10.65
N GLY A 235 -17.48 -20.87 -9.60
CA GLY A 235 -18.81 -20.27 -9.42
C GLY A 235 -19.15 -19.25 -10.50
N GLY A 236 -18.17 -18.46 -10.96
CA GLY A 236 -18.34 -17.54 -12.09
C GLY A 236 -18.56 -18.28 -13.42
N VAL A 237 -17.81 -19.35 -13.68
CA VAL A 237 -17.97 -20.19 -14.88
C VAL A 237 -19.30 -20.95 -14.89
N LEU A 238 -19.86 -21.31 -13.73
CA LEU A 238 -21.18 -21.94 -13.63
C LEU A 238 -22.36 -20.95 -13.77
N CYS A 239 -22.12 -19.64 -13.65
CA CYS A 239 -23.16 -18.61 -13.76
C CYS A 239 -23.13 -17.83 -15.10
N ALA A 240 -22.12 -18.06 -15.95
CA ALA A 240 -22.01 -17.52 -17.31
C ALA A 240 -22.61 -18.49 -18.34
#